data_AF-A0A9D7EJG6-F1
#
_entry.id   AF-A0A9D7EJG6-F1
#
_cell.length_a   1.000
_cell.length_b   1.000
_cell.length_c   1.000
_cell.angle_alpha   90.00
_cell.angle_beta   90.00
_cell.angle_gamma   90.00
#
_symmetry.space_group_name_H-M   'P 1'
#
loop_
_entity.id
_entity.type
_entity.pdbx_description
1 polymer ?
#
loop_
_entity_poly.entity_id
_entity_poly.type
_entity_poly.pdbx_seq_one_letter_code
_entity_poly.pdbx_strand_id
1 'polypeptide(L)'
;MIVGDSTAFLNPARLKGIHLAMKSGMLAADTIFESLKKGDSTDKSLSEYDRKWRSSYIYNELYSQRNFHYMFENGPLSAPGFVLKHLFTGFTAMPKMHEDHLNMRKLKVHFAGTPPTPDQWRPKPDGKLIFNKLDSVYYSGTNHDEDQPSHLKVSDTNICATICVEEYGNPCR
;
A
#
# COMPACT_ATOMS: atom_id res chain seq x y z
N MET A 1 3.61 18.63 7.04
CA MET A 1 2.74 17.61 7.66
C MET A 1 2.13 16.75 6.57
N ILE A 2 1.86 15.48 6.86
CA ILE A 2 1.18 14.54 5.96
C ILE A 2 0.13 13.79 6.81
N VAL A 3 -1.03 13.49 6.23
CA VAL A 3 -2.18 12.89 6.93
C VAL A 3 -2.75 11.71 6.13
N GLY A 4 -3.59 10.90 6.76
CA GLY A 4 -4.33 9.82 6.09
C GLY A 4 -3.46 8.70 5.52
N ASP A 5 -3.91 8.12 4.42
CA ASP A 5 -3.22 6.98 3.79
C ASP A 5 -1.89 7.39 3.14
N SER A 6 -1.67 8.68 2.86
CA SER A 6 -0.36 9.19 2.48
C SER A 6 0.70 8.99 3.55
N THR A 7 0.31 8.76 4.82
CA THR A 7 1.20 8.34 5.93
C THR A 7 0.98 6.89 6.36
N ALA A 8 0.30 6.07 5.54
CA ALA A 8 -0.06 4.68 5.85
C ALA A 8 -0.91 4.53 7.13
N PHE A 9 -1.87 5.42 7.37
CA PHE A 9 -2.83 5.28 8.48
C PHE A 9 -3.95 4.29 8.17
N LEU A 10 -3.55 3.04 7.97
CA LEU A 10 -4.42 1.89 7.79
C LEU A 10 -4.13 0.89 8.90
N ASN A 11 -5.16 0.40 9.58
CA ASN A 11 -5.04 -0.80 10.40
C ASN A 11 -5.23 -2.03 9.50
N PRO A 12 -4.15 -2.76 9.15
CA PRO A 12 -4.24 -3.87 8.19
C PRO A 12 -4.99 -5.07 8.76
N ALA A 13 -4.90 -5.31 10.07
CA ALA A 13 -5.58 -6.43 10.73
C ALA A 13 -7.11 -6.30 10.70
N ARG A 14 -7.61 -5.05 10.62
CA ARG A 14 -9.04 -4.75 10.59
C ARG A 14 -9.53 -4.33 9.21
N LEU A 15 -8.63 -4.09 8.26
CA LEU A 15 -8.89 -3.43 6.98
C LEU A 15 -9.68 -2.11 7.15
N LYS A 16 -9.26 -1.29 8.12
CA LYS A 16 -9.92 -0.01 8.45
C LYS A 16 -8.91 1.11 8.58
N GLY A 17 -9.07 2.15 7.75
CA GLY A 17 -8.23 3.35 7.76
C GLY A 17 -9.00 4.66 7.90
N ILE A 18 -10.30 4.69 7.54
CA ILE A 18 -11.10 5.93 7.49
C ILE A 18 -11.07 6.69 8.83
N HIS A 19 -11.28 6.01 9.96
CA HIS A 19 -11.27 6.65 11.28
C HIS A 19 -9.88 7.16 11.68
N LEU A 20 -8.82 6.49 11.23
CA LEU A 20 -7.43 6.90 11.47
C LEU A 20 -7.10 8.13 10.61
N ALA A 21 -7.50 8.12 9.34
CA ALA A 21 -7.35 9.24 8.42
C ALA A 21 -8.10 10.48 8.92
N MET A 22 -9.37 10.35 9.29
CA MET A 22 -10.16 11.43 9.87
C MET A 22 -9.48 12.01 11.11
N LYS A 23 -9.07 11.16 12.06
CA LYS A 23 -8.42 11.64 13.29
C LYS A 23 -7.09 12.32 13.00
N SER A 24 -6.29 11.82 12.07
CA SER A 24 -5.05 12.48 11.67
C SER A 24 -5.28 13.87 11.08
N GLY A 25 -6.31 14.02 10.24
CA GLY A 25 -6.72 15.33 9.70
C GLY A 25 -7.15 16.29 10.80
N MET A 26 -7.92 15.83 11.78
CA MET A 26 -8.31 16.65 12.95
C MET A 26 -7.08 17.11 13.75
N LEU A 27 -6.14 16.21 14.04
CA LEU A 27 -4.92 16.56 14.79
C LEU A 27 -4.04 17.55 14.01
N ALA A 28 -3.95 17.40 12.69
CA ALA A 28 -3.24 18.34 11.84
C ALA A 28 -3.93 19.72 11.84
N ALA A 29 -5.25 19.76 11.71
CA ALA A 29 -6.04 20.99 11.77
C ALA A 29 -5.87 21.72 13.11
N ASP A 30 -5.92 21.00 14.24
CA ASP A 30 -5.70 21.57 15.58
C ASP A 30 -4.30 22.19 15.68
N THR A 31 -3.27 21.50 15.18
CA THR A 31 -1.89 22.03 15.16
C THR A 31 -1.75 23.27 14.28
N ILE A 32 -2.35 23.28 13.08
CA ILE A 32 -2.35 24.44 12.19
C ILE A 32 -3.03 25.62 12.86
N PHE A 33 -4.21 25.40 13.45
CA PHE A 33 -4.97 26.46 14.11
C PHE A 33 -4.19 27.08 15.29
N GLU A 34 -3.55 26.26 16.12
CA GLU A 34 -2.68 26.73 17.21
C GLU A 34 -1.47 27.51 16.69
N SER A 35 -0.84 27.05 15.61
CA SER A 35 0.27 27.73 14.94
C SER A 35 -0.15 29.11 14.43
N LEU A 36 -1.31 29.20 13.76
CA LEU A 36 -1.88 30.46 13.26
C LEU A 36 -2.18 31.44 14.40
N LYS A 37 -2.77 30.96 15.51
CA LYS A 37 -3.03 31.80 16.69
C LYS A 37 -1.77 32.40 17.31
N LYS A 38 -0.65 31.68 17.24
CA LYS A 38 0.66 32.14 17.73
C LYS A 38 1.40 33.02 16.72
N GLY A 39 0.93 33.10 15.47
CA GLY A 39 1.65 33.76 14.38
C GLY A 39 2.96 33.06 14.00
N ASP A 40 3.09 31.76 14.30
CA ASP A 40 4.31 30.99 14.07
C ASP A 40 4.00 29.73 13.26
N SER A 41 4.26 29.77 11.96
CA SER A 41 4.12 28.66 11.01
C SER A 41 5.45 28.01 10.63
N THR A 42 6.46 28.12 11.50
CA THR A 42 7.72 27.40 11.31
C THR A 42 7.54 25.89 11.43
N ASP A 43 8.47 25.12 10.83
CA ASP A 43 8.50 23.65 10.95
C ASP A 43 8.51 23.20 12.41
N LYS A 44 9.18 23.95 13.30
CA LYS A 44 9.20 23.67 14.73
C LYS A 44 7.80 23.75 15.34
N SER A 45 7.03 24.79 15.02
CA SER A 45 5.65 24.94 15.49
C SER A 45 4.75 23.82 14.96
N LEU A 46 4.88 23.48 13.67
CA LEU A 46 4.08 22.43 13.04
C LEU A 46 4.48 21.00 13.46
N SER A 47 5.70 20.81 13.98
CA SER A 47 6.17 19.51 14.50
C SER A 47 5.35 19.01 15.70
N GLU A 48 4.61 19.89 16.38
CA GLU A 48 3.67 19.52 17.44
C GLU A 48 2.61 18.50 16.97
N TYR A 49 2.33 18.44 15.67
CA TYR A 49 1.49 17.40 15.08
C TYR A 49 2.00 15.98 15.39
N ASP A 50 3.31 15.74 15.30
CA ASP A 50 3.90 14.42 15.61
C ASP A 50 3.69 14.05 17.09
N ARG A 51 3.90 15.01 17.99
CA ARG A 51 3.63 14.82 19.43
C ARG A 51 2.16 14.49 19.69
N LYS A 52 1.23 15.26 19.11
CA LYS A 52 -0.22 15.02 19.25
C LYS A 52 -0.61 13.66 18.71
N TRP A 53 -0.10 13.27 17.54
CA TRP A 53 -0.32 11.96 16.96
C TRP A 53 0.19 10.84 17.87
N ARG A 54 1.44 10.89 18.34
CA ARG A 54 2.02 9.87 19.26
C ARG A 54 1.25 9.74 20.56
N SER A 55 0.64 10.83 21.04
CA SER A 55 -0.19 10.83 22.25
C SER A 55 -1.63 10.35 22.03
N SER A 56 -2.03 10.12 20.78
CA SER A 56 -3.42 9.81 20.43
C SER A 56 -3.71 8.31 20.38
N TYR A 57 -5.00 7.95 20.41
CA TYR A 57 -5.41 6.55 20.29
C TYR A 57 -5.01 5.92 18.94
N ILE A 58 -4.90 6.71 17.86
CA ILE A 58 -4.56 6.18 16.53
C ILE A 58 -3.11 5.69 16.47
N TYR A 59 -2.21 6.29 17.25
CA TYR A 59 -0.85 5.75 17.42
C TYR A 59 -0.89 4.40 18.12
N ASN A 60 -1.63 4.29 19.23
CA ASN A 60 -1.74 3.03 19.97
C ASN A 60 -2.35 1.91 19.13
N GLU A 61 -3.40 2.22 18.35
CA GLU A 61 -4.02 1.26 17.44
C GLU A 61 -3.02 0.76 16.38
N LEU A 62 -2.35 1.67 15.66
CA LEU A 62 -1.37 1.32 14.63
C LEU A 62 -0.18 0.57 15.22
N TYR A 63 0.36 1.05 16.34
CA TYR A 63 1.50 0.43 17.02
C TYR A 63 1.18 -1.01 17.43
N SER A 64 -0.04 -1.28 17.93
CA SER A 64 -0.45 -2.64 18.29
C SER A 64 -0.47 -3.61 17.09
N GLN A 65 -0.66 -3.11 15.87
CA GLN A 65 -0.80 -3.91 14.65
C GLN A 65 0.40 -3.83 13.70
N ARG A 66 1.48 -3.15 14.11
CA ARG A 66 2.63 -2.82 13.26
C ARG A 66 3.34 -4.01 12.60
N ASN A 67 3.19 -5.21 13.19
CA ASN A 67 3.82 -6.43 12.69
C ASN A 67 2.87 -7.36 11.93
N PHE A 68 1.60 -6.97 11.73
CA PHE A 68 0.57 -7.86 11.18
C PHE A 68 0.93 -8.44 9.80
N HIS A 69 1.36 -7.61 8.84
CA HIS A 69 1.76 -8.10 7.51
C HIS A 69 3.01 -9.00 7.56
N TYR A 70 3.97 -8.69 8.44
CA TYR A 70 5.18 -9.48 8.56
C TYR A 70 4.89 -10.92 9.04
N MET A 71 3.79 -11.14 9.77
CA MET A 71 3.34 -12.49 10.12
C MET A 71 3.17 -13.42 8.91
N PHE A 72 2.93 -12.83 7.73
CA PHE A 72 2.61 -13.51 6.48
C PHE A 72 3.71 -13.37 5.42
N GLU A 73 4.90 -12.84 5.76
CA GLU A 73 5.99 -12.62 4.80
C GLU A 73 6.38 -13.91 4.06
N ASN A 74 6.32 -15.06 4.74
CA ASN A 74 6.62 -16.37 4.17
C ASN A 74 5.36 -17.20 3.85
N GLY A 75 4.22 -16.52 3.68
CA GLY A 75 2.92 -17.12 3.35
C GLY A 75 1.99 -17.31 4.54
N PRO A 76 0.73 -17.75 4.31
CA PRO A 76 -0.30 -17.85 5.35
C PRO A 76 0.06 -18.78 6.50
N LEU A 77 0.91 -19.80 6.25
CA LEU A 77 1.32 -20.78 7.24
C LEU A 77 2.43 -20.30 8.18
N SER A 78 3.07 -19.14 7.93
CA SER A 78 4.12 -18.61 8.83
C SER A 78 3.58 -17.92 10.08
N ALA A 79 2.29 -17.56 10.10
CA ALA A 79 1.68 -16.78 11.17
C ALA A 79 1.78 -17.44 12.57
N PRO A 80 1.53 -18.75 12.76
CA PRO A 80 1.65 -19.38 14.08
C PRO A 80 3.08 -19.31 14.66
N GLY A 81 4.09 -19.53 13.81
CA GLY A 81 5.51 -19.44 14.22
C GLY A 81 5.92 -18.02 14.62
N PHE A 82 5.36 -17.01 13.93
CA PHE A 82 5.55 -15.61 14.31
C PHE A 82 4.95 -15.30 15.69
N VAL A 83 3.69 -15.69 15.93
CA VAL A 83 3.02 -15.43 17.22
C VAL A 83 3.80 -16.07 18.37
N LEU A 84 4.24 -17.32 18.21
CA LEU A 84 5.03 -18.03 19.22
C LEU A 84 6.34 -17.30 19.52
N LYS A 85 7.09 -16.90 18.49
CA LYS A 85 8.35 -16.15 18.64
C LYS A 85 8.14 -14.85 19.43
N HIS A 86 7.06 -14.13 19.12
CA HIS A 86 6.82 -12.80 19.70
C HIS A 86 6.18 -12.84 21.10
N LEU A 87 5.59 -13.96 21.51
CA LEU A 87 5.22 -14.21 22.92
C LEU A 87 6.46 -14.21 23.84
N PHE A 88 7.60 -14.73 23.37
CA PHE A 88 8.84 -14.77 24.16
C PHE A 88 9.69 -13.51 24.06
N THR A 89 9.61 -12.75 22.96
CA THR A 89 10.41 -11.53 22.73
C THR A 89 9.64 -10.23 22.96
N GLY A 90 8.38 -10.32 23.40
CA GLY A 90 7.55 -9.17 23.79
C GLY A 90 7.13 -8.26 22.63
N PHE A 91 6.73 -8.81 21.47
CA PHE A 91 6.22 -8.08 20.29
C PHE A 91 6.98 -6.80 19.87
N THR A 92 8.19 -6.53 20.37
CA THR A 92 8.92 -5.26 20.24
C THR A 92 9.79 -5.20 19.00
N ALA A 93 10.16 -6.36 18.44
CA ALA A 93 10.97 -6.42 17.24
C ALA A 93 10.22 -5.78 16.06
N MET A 94 10.88 -4.83 15.41
CA MET A 94 10.47 -4.18 14.18
C MET A 94 11.27 -4.82 13.04
N PRO A 95 10.67 -5.70 12.24
CA PRO A 95 11.35 -6.30 11.11
C PRO A 95 11.73 -5.23 10.08
N LYS A 96 12.83 -5.46 9.36
CA LYS A 96 13.28 -4.55 8.31
C LYS A 96 12.31 -4.63 7.14
N MET A 97 11.64 -3.52 6.85
CA MET A 97 10.84 -3.39 5.63
C MET A 97 11.76 -3.30 4.41
N HIS A 98 11.29 -3.83 3.29
CA HIS A 98 11.93 -3.76 1.99
C HIS A 98 10.89 -3.32 0.96
N GLU A 99 11.33 -2.84 -0.19
CA GLU A 99 10.45 -2.39 -1.26
C GLU A 99 9.70 -3.57 -1.89
N ASP A 100 8.39 -3.42 -2.10
CA ASP A 100 7.52 -4.50 -2.61
C ASP A 100 7.96 -5.02 -3.99
N HIS A 101 8.49 -4.14 -4.85
CA HIS A 101 8.95 -4.51 -6.18
C HIS A 101 10.09 -5.55 -6.16
N LEU A 102 10.83 -5.69 -5.04
CA LEU A 102 11.87 -6.72 -4.88
C LEU A 102 11.29 -8.13 -4.76
N ASN A 103 10.00 -8.27 -4.42
CA ASN A 103 9.31 -9.56 -4.37
C ASN A 103 8.93 -10.10 -5.76
N MET A 104 9.08 -9.28 -6.81
CA MET A 104 8.84 -9.71 -8.19
C MET A 104 9.88 -10.73 -8.64
N ARG A 105 9.43 -11.91 -9.06
CA ARG A 105 10.29 -12.97 -9.57
C ARG A 105 10.29 -12.98 -11.09
N LYS A 106 11.46 -13.21 -11.69
CA LYS A 106 11.58 -13.43 -13.13
C LYS A 106 10.81 -14.69 -13.54
N LEU A 107 10.17 -14.66 -14.70
CA LEU A 107 9.35 -15.76 -15.24
C LEU A 107 10.12 -17.09 -15.26
N LYS A 108 11.37 -17.06 -15.71
CA LYS A 108 12.25 -18.25 -15.77
C LYS A 108 12.43 -18.94 -14.41
N VAL A 109 12.51 -18.14 -13.33
CA VAL A 109 12.66 -18.65 -11.96
C VAL A 109 11.32 -19.10 -11.41
N HIS A 110 10.26 -18.32 -11.63
CA HIS A 110 8.93 -18.60 -11.07
C HIS A 110 8.28 -19.84 -11.70
N PHE A 111 8.39 -20.01 -13.01
CA PHE A 111 7.76 -21.12 -13.75
C PHE A 111 8.71 -22.25 -14.12
N ALA A 112 9.98 -22.20 -13.68
CA ALA A 112 11.01 -23.19 -14.01
C ALA A 112 11.12 -23.50 -15.52
N GLY A 113 10.85 -22.52 -16.38
CA GLY A 113 10.77 -22.72 -17.83
C GLY A 113 9.69 -21.85 -18.47
N THR A 114 8.73 -22.49 -19.14
CA THR A 114 7.71 -21.83 -19.96
C THR A 114 6.57 -21.30 -19.09
N PRO A 115 6.32 -19.97 -19.06
CA PRO A 115 5.18 -19.43 -18.34
C PRO A 115 3.85 -19.93 -18.96
N PRO A 116 2.81 -20.18 -18.15
CA PRO A 116 1.50 -20.54 -18.64
C PRO A 116 0.91 -19.41 -19.48
N THR A 117 0.10 -19.74 -20.48
CA THR A 117 -0.68 -18.71 -21.18
C THR A 117 -1.79 -18.23 -20.25
N PRO A 118 -1.98 -16.91 -20.07
CA PRO A 118 -2.97 -16.37 -19.12
C PRO A 118 -4.40 -16.93 -19.30
N ASP A 119 -4.77 -17.25 -20.54
CA ASP A 119 -6.10 -17.78 -20.90
C ASP A 119 -6.37 -19.19 -20.39
N GLN A 120 -5.34 -19.95 -20.01
CA GLN A 120 -5.49 -21.32 -19.55
C GLN A 120 -6.06 -21.42 -18.12
N TRP A 121 -5.88 -20.39 -17.28
CA TRP A 121 -6.17 -20.47 -15.83
C TRP A 121 -7.19 -19.44 -15.36
N ARG A 122 -7.52 -18.44 -16.19
CA ARG A 122 -8.51 -17.40 -15.86
C ARG A 122 -9.91 -17.90 -16.20
N PRO A 123 -10.89 -17.82 -15.28
CA PRO A 123 -12.29 -18.08 -15.60
C PRO A 123 -12.75 -17.19 -16.77
N LYS A 124 -13.46 -17.78 -17.73
CA LYS A 124 -14.04 -17.01 -18.83
C LYS A 124 -15.15 -16.10 -18.29
N PRO A 125 -15.25 -14.83 -18.74
CA PRO A 125 -16.36 -13.97 -18.39
C PRO A 125 -17.71 -14.61 -18.77
N ASP A 126 -18.64 -14.64 -17.82
CA ASP A 126 -19.99 -15.18 -17.99
C ASP A 126 -21.06 -14.08 -18.03
N GLY A 127 -20.67 -12.81 -17.79
CA GLY A 127 -21.56 -11.65 -17.76
C GLY A 127 -22.52 -11.63 -16.58
N LYS A 128 -22.34 -12.49 -15.57
CA LYS A 128 -23.21 -12.60 -14.39
C LYS A 128 -22.42 -12.49 -13.08
N LEU A 129 -21.37 -13.29 -12.94
CA LEU A 129 -20.48 -13.32 -11.79
C LEU A 129 -19.05 -12.91 -12.19
N ILE A 130 -18.66 -13.21 -13.43
CA ILE A 130 -17.33 -12.94 -13.97
C ILE A 130 -17.49 -12.00 -15.16
N PHE A 131 -16.90 -10.81 -15.03
CA PHE A 131 -16.95 -9.77 -16.04
C PHE A 131 -15.58 -9.56 -16.65
N ASN A 132 -15.54 -9.06 -17.88
CA ASN A 132 -14.27 -8.70 -18.50
C ASN A 132 -13.74 -7.38 -17.89
N LYS A 133 -12.45 -7.07 -18.17
CA LYS A 133 -11.80 -5.85 -17.67
C LYS A 133 -12.46 -4.58 -18.20
N LEU A 134 -12.92 -4.57 -19.45
CA LEU A 134 -13.52 -3.38 -20.10
C LEU A 134 -14.88 -3.03 -19.48
N ASP A 135 -15.71 -4.03 -19.19
CA ASP A 135 -17.00 -3.82 -18.48
C ASP A 135 -16.75 -3.22 -17.09
N SER A 136 -15.76 -3.76 -16.36
CA SER A 136 -15.38 -3.24 -15.04
C SER A 136 -14.88 -1.79 -15.10
N VAL A 137 -14.09 -1.44 -16.12
CA VAL A 137 -13.63 -0.06 -16.35
C VAL A 137 -14.80 0.86 -16.69
N TYR A 138 -15.73 0.42 -17.54
CA TYR A 138 -16.94 1.17 -17.87
C TYR A 138 -17.79 1.48 -16.61
N TYR A 139 -18.02 0.47 -15.75
CA TYR A 139 -18.78 0.67 -14.51
C TYR A 139 -18.07 1.55 -13.47
N SER A 140 -16.74 1.71 -13.56
CA SER A 140 -16.04 2.65 -12.68
C SER A 140 -16.37 4.12 -12.98
N GLY A 141 -16.90 4.41 -14.17
CA GLY A 141 -17.17 5.78 -14.63
C GLY A 141 -15.91 6.62 -14.88
N THR A 142 -14.73 6.00 -14.88
CA THR A 142 -13.47 6.70 -15.11
C THR A 142 -13.41 7.24 -16.54
N ASN A 143 -13.10 8.54 -16.69
CA ASN A 143 -12.84 9.16 -17.98
C ASN A 143 -11.71 10.18 -17.85
N HIS A 144 -11.15 10.53 -19.00
CA HIS A 144 -10.08 11.51 -19.15
C HIS A 144 -10.33 12.22 -20.49
N ASP A 145 -9.95 13.50 -20.59
CA ASP A 145 -9.81 14.16 -21.89
C ASP A 145 -8.80 13.38 -22.76
N GLU A 146 -9.19 13.02 -23.99
CA GLU A 146 -8.39 12.18 -24.89
C GLU A 146 -7.17 12.94 -25.45
N ASP A 147 -7.24 14.26 -25.53
CA ASP A 147 -6.17 15.12 -26.06
C ASP A 147 -5.14 15.52 -25.00
N GLN A 148 -5.32 15.09 -23.74
CA GLN A 148 -4.36 15.37 -22.68
C GLN A 148 -3.13 14.45 -22.77
N PRO A 149 -1.94 14.92 -22.37
CA PRO A 149 -0.77 14.06 -22.31
C PRO A 149 -0.96 12.94 -21.28
N SER A 150 -0.56 11.71 -21.61
CA SER A 150 -0.61 10.57 -20.67
C SER A 150 0.02 10.93 -19.32
N HIS A 151 -0.73 10.72 -18.23
CA HIS A 151 -0.26 10.94 -16.86
C HIS A 151 0.59 9.78 -16.32
N LEU A 152 0.61 8.64 -17.01
CA LEU A 152 1.53 7.54 -16.73
C LEU A 152 2.85 7.79 -17.45
N LYS A 153 3.84 8.31 -16.70
CA LYS A 153 5.19 8.58 -17.23
C LYS A 153 6.09 7.38 -17.01
N VAL A 154 6.59 6.80 -18.10
CA VAL A 154 7.63 5.76 -18.07
C VAL A 154 8.98 6.44 -18.28
N SER A 155 9.87 6.33 -17.30
CA SER A 155 11.18 6.99 -17.34
C SER A 155 12.07 6.47 -18.46
N ASP A 156 12.09 5.15 -18.66
CA ASP A 156 12.76 4.48 -19.76
C ASP A 156 11.82 3.46 -20.41
N THR A 157 11.34 3.80 -21.60
CA THR A 157 10.43 2.94 -22.37
C THR A 157 11.11 1.68 -22.88
N ASN A 158 12.44 1.66 -23.00
CA ASN A 158 13.17 0.47 -23.43
C ASN A 158 13.10 -0.62 -22.35
N ILE A 159 13.20 -0.25 -21.06
CA ILE A 159 13.04 -1.21 -19.95
C ILE A 159 11.65 -1.84 -20.02
N CYS A 160 10.61 -1.05 -20.26
CA CYS A 160 9.24 -1.54 -20.39
C CYS A 160 9.03 -2.44 -21.61
N ALA A 161 9.63 -2.10 -22.75
CA ALA A 161 9.47 -2.84 -24.00
C ALA A 161 10.35 -4.10 -24.11
N THR A 162 11.45 -4.17 -23.34
CA THR A 162 12.44 -5.27 -23.42
C THR A 162 12.49 -6.05 -22.12
N ILE A 163 13.23 -5.57 -21.12
CA ILE A 163 13.50 -6.26 -19.84
C ILE A 163 12.19 -6.69 -19.16
N CYS A 164 11.21 -5.80 -19.07
CA CYS A 164 9.93 -6.12 -18.42
C CYS A 164 9.14 -7.21 -19.18
N VAL A 165 9.20 -7.19 -20.52
CA VAL A 165 8.53 -8.19 -21.37
C VAL A 165 9.22 -9.54 -21.19
N GLU A 166 10.54 -9.57 -21.33
CA GLU A 166 11.33 -10.80 -21.39
C GLU A 166 11.49 -11.45 -20.02
N GLU A 167 11.77 -10.66 -18.98
CA GLU A 167 12.06 -11.19 -17.66
C GLU A 167 10.81 -11.35 -16.80
N TYR A 168 9.80 -10.49 -16.98
CA TYR A 168 8.63 -10.41 -16.09
C TYR A 168 7.28 -10.56 -16.81
N GLY A 169 7.25 -10.60 -18.14
CA GLY A 169 6.00 -10.78 -18.91
C GLY A 169 5.06 -9.58 -18.91
N ASN A 170 5.57 -8.37 -18.66
CA ASN A 170 4.77 -7.16 -18.45
C ASN A 170 3.62 -7.33 -17.45
N PRO A 171 3.92 -7.42 -16.14
CA PRO A 171 2.92 -7.57 -15.08
C PRO A 171 1.84 -6.47 -15.02
N CYS A 172 2.08 -5.32 -15.69
CA CYS A 172 1.14 -4.22 -15.78
C CYS A 172 -0.06 -4.46 -16.74
N ARG A 173 -0.11 -5.58 -17.47
CA ARG A 173 -1.14 -5.89 -18.47
C ARG A 173 -2.44 -6.46 -17.88
#